data_AF-A0AAW4TZV4-F1
#
_entry.id   AF-A0AAW4TZV4-F1
#
_cell.length_a   1.000
_cell.length_b   1.000
_cell.length_c   1.000
_cell.angle_alpha   90.00
_cell.angle_beta   90.00
_cell.angle_gamma   90.00
#
_symmetry.space_group_name_H-M   'P 1'
#
loop_
_entity.id
_entity.type
_entity.pdbx_description
1 polymer ?
#
loop_
_entity_poly.entity_id
_entity_poly.type
_entity_poly.pdbx_seq_one_letter_code
_entity_poly.pdbx_strand_id
1 'polypeptide(L)'
;NGNIVGAGHASSVGRFDDEELFYLESRGIPEKEARKLVVRGFFGELVAEIGIDEIATHLMQAIDRRLVRGENEAMTNVLEEK
;
A
#
# COMPACT_ATOMS: atom_id res chain seq x y z
N ASN A 1 12.65 -2.69 -38.76
CA ASN A 1 11.87 -3.75 -38.08
C ASN A 1 12.16 -3.71 -36.59
N GLY A 2 11.48 -2.84 -35.85
CA GLY A 2 11.67 -2.64 -34.41
C GLY A 2 10.61 -3.37 -33.59
N ASN A 3 10.79 -4.68 -33.38
CA ASN A 3 9.95 -5.44 -32.46
C ASN A 3 10.68 -5.57 -31.12
N ILE A 4 10.30 -4.75 -30.14
CA ILE A 4 10.67 -4.98 -28.74
C ILE A 4 9.61 -5.92 -28.16
N VAL A 5 9.94 -7.21 -28.06
CA VAL A 5 9.16 -8.18 -27.29
C VAL A 5 9.40 -7.87 -25.82
N GLY A 6 8.38 -7.41 -25.09
CA GLY A 6 8.45 -7.27 -23.62
C GLY A 6 8.27 -5.88 -23.03
N ALA A 7 7.89 -4.86 -23.81
CA ALA A 7 7.46 -3.57 -23.24
C ALA A 7 5.97 -3.61 -22.81
N GLY A 8 5.64 -4.53 -21.91
CA GLY A 8 4.33 -4.57 -21.26
C GLY A 8 4.21 -3.39 -20.29
N HIS A 9 3.64 -2.28 -20.73
CA HIS A 9 3.13 -1.25 -19.82
C HIS A 9 1.88 -1.79 -19.13
N ALA A 10 2.04 -2.64 -18.12
CA ALA A 10 0.98 -2.95 -17.18
C ALA A 10 0.91 -1.81 -16.16
N SER A 11 0.13 -0.78 -16.47
CA SER A 11 -0.26 0.23 -15.47
C SER A 11 -1.43 -0.34 -14.68
N SER A 12 -1.14 -1.09 -13.61
CA SER A 12 -2.16 -1.45 -12.65
C SER A 12 -2.45 -0.22 -11.79
N VAL A 13 -3.59 0.43 -12.03
CA VAL A 13 -4.13 1.38 -11.05
C VAL A 13 -4.61 0.55 -9.86
N GLY A 14 -3.77 0.43 -8.84
CA GLY A 14 -4.06 -0.33 -7.63
C GLY A 14 -5.20 0.31 -6.85
N ARG A 15 -6.43 -0.11 -7.14
CA ARG A 15 -7.51 -0.01 -6.14
C ARG A 15 -7.24 -1.08 -5.08
N PHE A 16 -7.60 -0.80 -3.84
CA PHE A 16 -7.63 -1.84 -2.83
C PHE A 16 -8.55 -2.95 -3.29
N ASP A 17 -8.20 -4.20 -2.96
CA ASP A 17 -9.17 -5.28 -3.13
C ASP A 17 -10.26 -5.07 -2.08
N ASP A 18 -11.46 -4.71 -2.56
CA ASP A 18 -12.62 -4.44 -1.72
C ASP A 18 -12.99 -5.67 -0.88
N GLU A 19 -12.67 -6.90 -1.35
CA GLU A 19 -12.91 -8.13 -0.60
C GLU A 19 -11.97 -8.26 0.60
N GLU A 20 -10.69 -7.92 0.44
CA GLU A 20 -9.69 -7.96 1.52
C GLU A 20 -10.02 -6.91 2.60
N LEU A 21 -10.39 -5.69 2.19
CA LEU A 21 -10.82 -4.65 3.11
C LEU A 21 -12.07 -5.05 3.87
N PHE A 22 -13.10 -5.51 3.14
CA PHE A 22 -14.35 -5.96 3.76
C PHE A 22 -14.13 -7.10 4.74
N TYR A 23 -13.25 -8.05 4.43
CA TYR A 23 -12.91 -9.14 5.33
C TYR A 23 -12.29 -8.64 6.64
N LEU A 24 -11.32 -7.73 6.56
CA LEU A 24 -10.66 -7.16 7.74
C LEU A 24 -11.66 -6.33 8.58
N GLU A 25 -12.48 -5.51 7.93
CA GLU A 25 -13.52 -4.71 8.59
C GLU A 25 -14.57 -5.57 9.28
N SER A 26 -14.99 -6.67 8.65
CA SER A 26 -15.92 -7.65 9.23
C SER A 26 -15.36 -8.33 10.49
N ARG A 27 -14.03 -8.28 10.69
CA ARG A 27 -13.35 -8.77 11.89
C ARG A 27 -13.16 -7.67 12.95
N GLY A 28 -13.75 -6.49 12.74
CA GLY A 28 -13.72 -5.35 13.66
C GLY A 28 -12.50 -4.45 13.50
N ILE A 29 -11.72 -4.61 12.43
CA ILE A 29 -10.57 -3.75 12.14
C ILE A 29 -11.08 -2.46 11.48
N PRO A 30 -10.76 -1.26 12.00
CA PRO A 30 -11.17 -0.01 11.36
C PRO A 30 -10.63 0.08 9.93
N GLU A 31 -11.43 0.59 8.99
CA GLU A 31 -11.07 0.76 7.56
C GLU A 31 -9.65 1.32 7.37
N LYS A 32 -9.28 2.33 8.17
CA LYS A 32 -7.93 2.94 8.12
C LYS A 32 -6.81 1.95 8.39
N GLU A 33 -6.99 1.11 9.41
CA GLU A 33 -6.02 0.08 9.78
C GLU A 33 -6.08 -1.09 8.79
N ALA A 34 -7.26 -1.45 8.29
CA ALA A 34 -7.43 -2.46 7.25
C ALA A 34 -6.63 -2.11 5.98
N ARG A 35 -6.74 -0.86 5.50
CA ARG A 35 -5.95 -0.38 4.36
C ARG A 35 -4.45 -0.47 4.61
N LYS A 36 -3.96 -0.13 5.82
CA LYS A 36 -2.54 -0.26 6.15
C LYS A 36 -2.08 -1.71 6.10
N LEU A 37 -2.89 -2.63 6.63
CA LEU A 37 -2.59 -4.06 6.62
C LEU A 37 -2.53 -4.61 5.20
N VAL A 38 -3.46 -4.24 4.33
CA VAL A 38 -3.44 -4.63 2.90
C VAL A 38 -2.17 -4.14 2.22
N VAL A 39 -1.81 -2.86 2.38
CA VAL A 39 -0.58 -2.29 1.78
C VAL A 39 0.67 -2.97 2.33
N ARG A 40 0.72 -3.21 3.64
CA ARG A 40 1.85 -3.90 4.28
C ARG A 40 1.98 -5.34 3.81
N GLY A 41 0.87 -6.06 3.63
CA GLY A 41 0.87 -7.41 3.06
C GLY A 41 1.42 -7.42 1.65
N PHE A 42 0.92 -6.52 0.80
CA PHE A 42 1.36 -6.37 -0.59
C PHE A 42 2.87 -6.13 -0.73
N PHE A 43 3.44 -5.19 0.04
CA PHE A 43 4.88 -4.92 -0.02
C PHE A 43 5.71 -5.90 0.82
N GLY A 44 5.13 -6.54 1.83
CA GLY A 44 5.84 -7.42 2.75
C GLY A 44 6.51 -8.60 2.05
N GLU A 45 5.81 -9.23 1.10
CA GLU A 45 6.36 -10.33 0.29
C GLU A 45 7.54 -9.85 -0.55
N LEU A 46 7.37 -8.75 -1.30
CA LEU A 46 8.42 -8.18 -2.15
C LEU A 46 9.65 -7.74 -1.33
N VAL A 47 9.43 -7.12 -0.17
CA VAL A 47 10.51 -6.65 0.70
C VAL A 47 11.24 -7.83 1.34
N ALA A 48 10.55 -8.92 1.67
CA ALA A 48 11.16 -10.12 2.22
C ALA A 48 12.13 -10.80 1.23
N GLU A 49 11.86 -10.75 -0.07
CA GLU A 49 12.75 -11.31 -1.12
C GLU A 49 14.14 -10.66 -1.16
N ILE A 50 14.31 -9.45 -0.61
CA ILE A 50 15.59 -8.74 -0.58
C ILE A 50 16.62 -9.50 0.27
N GLY A 51 16.20 -10.24 1.29
CA GLY A 51 17.06 -11.09 2.11
C GLY A 51 18.09 -10.35 2.98
N ILE A 52 17.98 -9.02 3.10
CA ILE A 52 18.83 -8.18 3.95
C ILE A 52 17.94 -7.44 4.94
N ASP A 53 17.98 -7.85 6.21
CA ASP A 53 17.08 -7.37 7.26
C ASP A 53 17.12 -5.85 7.45
N GLU A 54 18.30 -5.24 7.34
CA GLU A 54 18.46 -3.79 7.47
C GLU A 54 17.73 -3.03 6.37
N ILE A 55 17.84 -3.51 5.12
CA ILE A 55 17.16 -2.92 3.97
C ILE A 55 15.65 -3.16 4.07
N ALA A 56 15.24 -4.38 4.43
CA ALA A 56 13.84 -4.73 4.60
C ALA A 56 13.16 -3.84 5.65
N THR A 57 13.82 -3.68 6.80
CA THR A 57 13.35 -2.81 7.88
C THR A 57 13.27 -1.35 7.42
N HIS A 58 14.30 -0.85 6.73
CA HIS A 58 14.32 0.52 6.23
C HIS A 58 13.16 0.79 5.27
N LEU A 59 12.88 -0.14 4.35
CA LEU A 59 11.80 -0.04 3.38
C LEU A 59 10.43 -0.09 4.03
N MET A 60 10.19 -1.04 4.94
CA MET A 60 8.92 -1.12 5.67
C MET A 60 8.65 0.15 6.48
N GLN A 61 9.66 0.71 7.14
CA GLN A 61 9.52 1.99 7.82
C GLN A 61 9.23 3.16 6.86
N ALA A 62 9.81 3.15 5.66
CA ALA A 62 9.52 4.17 4.65
C ALA A 62 8.07 4.09 4.16
N ILE A 63 7.56 2.88 3.94
CA ILE A 63 6.16 2.61 3.59
C ILE A 63 5.23 3.13 4.70
N ASP A 64 5.49 2.76 5.96
CA ASP A 64 4.69 3.20 7.10
C ASP A 64 4.62 4.73 7.22
N ARG A 65 5.76 5.42 7.07
CA ARG A 65 5.79 6.89 7.09
C ARG A 65 4.95 7.49 5.97
N ARG A 66 4.96 6.89 4.78
CA ARG A 66 4.18 7.38 3.63
C ARG A 66 2.68 7.19 3.87
N LEU A 67 2.28 6.07 4.47
CA LEU A 67 0.90 5.80 4.83
C LEU A 67 0.37 6.81 5.85
N VAL A 68 1.10 7.06 6.94
CA VAL A 68 0.73 8.07 7.95
C VAL A 68 0.60 9.46 7.32
N ARG A 69 1.52 9.84 6.44
CA ARG A 69 1.45 11.13 5.74
C ARG A 69 0.19 11.27 4.88
N GLY A 70 -0.15 10.23 4.11
CA GLY A 70 -1.37 10.23 3.29
C GLY A 70 -2.65 10.35 4.13
N GLU A 71 -2.67 9.75 5.32
CA GLU A 71 -3.79 9.89 6.27
C GLU A 71 -3.95 11.33 6.79
N ASN A 72 -2.84 11.98 7.12
CA ASN A 72 -2.85 13.35 7.59
C ASN A 72 -3.35 14.31 6.50
N GLU A 73 -2.88 14.15 5.26
CA GLU A 73 -3.33 14.93 4.10
C GLU A 73 -4.84 14.75 3.86
N ALA A 74 -5.33 13.51 3.90
CA ALA A 74 -6.77 13.23 3.76
C ALA A 74 -7.61 13.84 4.89
N MET A 75 -7.12 13.81 6.15
CA MET A 75 -7.81 14.42 7.29
C MET A 75 -7.89 15.94 7.18
N THR A 76 -6.79 16.59 6.78
CA THR A 76 -6.74 18.05 6.59
C THR A 76 -7.75 18.51 5.55
N ASN A 77 -7.84 17.81 4.42
CA ASN A 77 -8.78 18.16 3.35
C ASN A 77 -10.25 18.11 3.83
N VAL A 78 -10.60 17.12 4.67
CA VAL A 78 -11.96 17.01 5.24
C VAL A 78 -12.29 18.14 6.21
N LEU A 79 -11.29 18.69 6.91
CA LEU A 79 -11.46 19.79 7.86
C LEU A 79 -11.55 21.16 7.17
N GLU A 80 -10.87 21.34 6.04
CA GLU A 80 -10.93 22.58 5.24
C GLU A 80 -12.24 22.72 4.45
N GLU A 81 -12.93 21.61 4.17
CA GLU A 81 -14.23 21.59 3.46
C GLU A 81 -15.46 21.80 4.38
N LYS A 82 -15.27 22.04 5.68
CA LYS A 82 -16.33 22.32 6.66
C LYS A 82 -16.26 23.73 7.23
#